data_AF-A0A0F2GKQ9-F1
#
_entry.id   AF-A0A0F2GKQ9-F1
#
_cell.length_a   1.000
_cell.length_b   1.000
_cell.length_c   1.000
_cell.angle_alpha   90.00
_cell.angle_beta   90.00
_cell.angle_gamma   90.00
#
_symmetry.space_group_name_H-M   'P 1'
#
loop_
_entity.id
_entity.type
_entity.pdbx_description
1 polymer ?
#
loop_
_entity_poly.entity_id
_entity_poly.type
_entity_poly.pdbx_seq_one_letter_code
_entity_poly.pdbx_strand_id
1 'polypeptide(L)'
;AHFKEGHSRTQIAKFLMVSRTSVNKWVHTFLEEGLEGLKEKPRTGRPPFLTSEQREQLSQYIKDKANDTQGGRLTGADIHAYIVKEFGQHYHPDSIY
;
A
#
# COMPACT_ATOMS: atom_id res chain seq x y z
N ALA A 1 -18.00 -18.29 -23.10
CA ALA A 1 -17.82 -17.01 -22.36
C ALA A 1 -19.20 -16.43 -22.13
N HIS A 2 -19.77 -16.65 -20.95
CA HIS A 2 -21.22 -16.66 -20.71
C HIS A 2 -21.99 -15.35 -20.98
N PHE A 3 -21.31 -14.20 -21.08
CA PHE A 3 -21.94 -12.94 -21.46
C PHE A 3 -22.31 -12.87 -22.96
N LYS A 4 -21.57 -13.58 -23.83
CA LYS A 4 -21.90 -13.69 -25.28
C LYS A 4 -23.02 -14.69 -25.56
N GLU A 5 -23.42 -15.47 -24.56
CA GLU A 5 -24.43 -16.54 -24.66
C GLU A 5 -25.85 -16.06 -24.27
N GLY A 6 -26.05 -14.75 -24.04
CA GLY A 6 -27.37 -14.17 -23.75
C GLY A 6 -27.86 -14.35 -22.31
N HIS A 7 -27.01 -14.82 -21.40
CA HIS A 7 -27.39 -14.98 -19.99
C HIS A 7 -27.59 -13.64 -19.28
N SER A 8 -28.68 -13.52 -18.52
CA SER A 8 -28.92 -12.36 -17.67
C SER A 8 -27.87 -12.25 -16.57
N ARG A 9 -27.60 -11.02 -16.11
CA ARG A 9 -26.65 -10.74 -15.01
C ARG A 9 -27.00 -11.54 -13.73
N THR A 10 -28.27 -11.84 -13.51
CA THR A 10 -28.75 -12.68 -12.39
C THR A 10 -28.34 -14.15 -12.56
N GLN A 11 -28.41 -14.69 -13.77
CA GLN A 11 -27.96 -16.06 -14.06
C GLN A 11 -26.44 -16.17 -13.92
N ILE A 12 -25.69 -15.18 -14.42
CA ILE A 12 -24.23 -15.11 -14.28
C ILE A 12 -23.81 -15.09 -12.80
N ALA A 13 -24.51 -14.31 -11.97
CA ALA A 13 -24.26 -14.27 -10.53
C ALA A 13 -24.45 -15.63 -9.85
N LYS A 14 -25.50 -16.37 -10.23
CA LYS A 14 -25.75 -17.74 -9.74
C LYS A 14 -24.67 -18.72 -10.19
N PHE A 15 -24.27 -18.68 -11.46
CA PHE A 15 -23.23 -19.57 -12.00
C PHE A 15 -21.87 -19.35 -11.33
N LEU A 16 -21.53 -18.10 -11.06
CA LEU A 16 -20.25 -17.72 -10.44
C LEU A 16 -20.31 -17.72 -8.90
N MET A 17 -21.46 -18.03 -8.30
CA MET A 17 -21.69 -17.99 -6.84
C MET A 17 -21.28 -16.66 -6.18
N VAL A 18 -21.47 -15.55 -6.90
CA VAL A 18 -21.17 -14.20 -6.42
C VAL A 18 -22.43 -13.36 -6.34
N SER A 19 -22.34 -12.22 -5.65
CA SER A 19 -23.44 -11.27 -5.62
C SER A 19 -23.73 -10.68 -7.01
N ARG A 20 -25.01 -10.37 -7.27
CA ARG A 20 -25.41 -9.63 -8.48
C ARG A 20 -24.70 -8.27 -8.59
N THR A 21 -24.41 -7.63 -7.45
CA THR A 21 -23.68 -6.37 -7.40
C THR A 21 -22.26 -6.50 -7.95
N SER A 22 -21.56 -7.59 -7.62
CA SER A 22 -20.23 -7.89 -8.16
C SER A 22 -20.28 -8.04 -9.68
N VAL A 23 -21.26 -8.78 -10.20
CA VAL A 23 -21.44 -8.95 -11.66
C VAL A 23 -21.76 -7.63 -12.35
N ASN A 24 -22.62 -6.79 -11.77
CA ASN A 24 -22.92 -5.47 -12.32
C ASN A 24 -21.66 -4.60 -12.39
N LYS A 25 -20.84 -4.60 -11.33
CA LYS A 25 -19.57 -3.86 -11.30
C LYS A 25 -18.62 -4.34 -12.40
N TRP A 26 -18.42 -5.65 -12.53
CA TRP A 26 -17.54 -6.20 -13.59
C TRP A 26 -18.06 -5.89 -14.99
N VAL A 27 -19.37 -6.01 -15.24
CA VAL A 27 -19.94 -5.69 -16.56
C VAL A 27 -19.77 -4.21 -16.89
N HIS A 28 -20.01 -3.32 -15.91
CA HIS A 28 -19.82 -1.89 -16.10
C HIS A 28 -18.35 -1.55 -16.40
N THR A 29 -17.42 -2.02 -15.55
CA THR A 29 -15.98 -1.81 -15.74
C THR A 29 -15.49 -2.40 -17.07
N PHE A 30 -16.00 -3.56 -17.48
CA PHE A 30 -15.65 -4.15 -18.77
C PHE A 30 -16.14 -3.31 -19.96
N LEU A 31 -17.33 -2.72 -19.87
CA LEU A 31 -17.87 -1.88 -20.95
C LEU A 31 -17.12 -0.54 -21.08
N GLU A 32 -16.54 -0.03 -19.99
CA GLU A 32 -15.80 1.23 -19.98
C GLU A 32 -14.30 1.06 -20.28
N GLU A 33 -13.66 0.12 -19.58
CA GLU A 33 -12.20 -0.05 -19.55
C GLU A 33 -11.74 -1.33 -20.29
N GLY A 34 -12.67 -2.13 -20.84
CA GLY A 34 -12.36 -3.40 -21.49
C GLY A 34 -11.83 -4.45 -20.52
N LEU A 35 -11.00 -5.39 -21.04
CA LEU A 35 -10.34 -6.40 -20.20
C LEU A 35 -9.32 -5.80 -19.23
N GLU A 36 -8.72 -4.65 -19.58
CA GLU A 36 -7.73 -3.99 -18.73
C GLU A 36 -8.34 -3.54 -17.39
N GLY A 37 -9.58 -3.04 -17.39
CA GLY A 37 -10.25 -2.63 -16.14
C GLY A 37 -10.61 -3.77 -15.20
N LEU A 38 -10.62 -5.01 -15.69
CA LEU A 38 -10.83 -6.20 -14.86
C LEU A 38 -9.54 -6.76 -14.24
N LYS A 39 -8.36 -6.26 -14.65
CA LYS A 39 -7.10 -6.65 -14.01
C LYS A 39 -7.04 -6.15 -12.57
N GLU A 40 -6.42 -6.94 -11.70
CA GLU A 40 -6.19 -6.50 -10.32
C GLU A 40 -5.32 -5.24 -10.33
N LYS A 41 -5.89 -4.15 -9.81
CA LYS A 41 -5.14 -2.91 -9.61
C LYS A 41 -4.17 -3.11 -8.44
N PRO A 42 -2.93 -2.61 -8.50
CA PRO A 42 -2.00 -2.69 -7.39
C PRO A 42 -2.66 -2.18 -6.10
N ARG A 43 -2.65 -2.99 -5.05
CA ARG A 43 -3.18 -2.59 -3.74
C ARG A 43 -2.23 -1.56 -3.16
N THR A 44 -2.56 -0.28 -3.29
CA THR A 44 -1.82 0.77 -2.60
C THR A 44 -2.26 0.74 -1.13
N GLY A 45 -1.38 0.26 -0.25
CA GLY A 45 -1.55 0.41 1.19
C GLY A 45 -1.51 1.88 1.61
N ARG A 46 -1.51 2.13 2.93
CA ARG A 46 -1.27 3.49 3.44
C ARG A 46 0.07 4.00 2.89
N PRO A 47 0.11 5.19 2.27
CA PRO A 47 1.37 5.73 1.78
C PRO A 47 2.36 5.85 2.94
N PRO A 48 3.65 5.58 2.70
CA PRO A 48 4.67 5.76 3.72
C PRO A 48 4.74 7.23 4.12
N PHE A 49 5.03 7.49 5.40
CA PHE A 49 5.11 8.86 5.85
C PHE A 49 6.36 9.59 5.35
N LEU A 50 7.51 8.93 5.36
CA LEU A 50 8.76 9.48 4.82
C LEU A 50 8.85 9.28 3.32
N THR A 51 9.27 10.33 2.62
CA THR A 51 9.66 10.27 1.21
C THR A 51 10.91 9.40 1.03
N SER A 52 11.21 9.00 -0.21
CA SER A 52 12.43 8.25 -0.53
C SER A 52 13.69 9.00 -0.10
N GLU A 53 13.72 10.32 -0.28
CA GLU A 53 14.86 11.17 0.11
C GLU A 53 15.03 11.23 1.63
N GLN A 54 13.94 11.39 2.38
CA GLN A 54 13.97 11.41 3.84
C GLN A 54 14.39 10.04 4.42
N ARG A 55 13.99 8.94 3.77
CA ARG A 55 14.45 7.59 4.13
C ARG A 55 15.95 7.41 3.91
N GLU A 56 16.48 7.94 2.83
CA GLU A 56 17.93 7.89 2.57
C GLU A 56 18.70 8.73 3.60
N GLN A 57 18.20 9.94 3.92
CA GLN A 57 18.78 10.77 4.97
C GLN A 57 18.77 10.06 6.33
N LEU A 58 17.66 9.41 6.69
CA LEU A 58 17.55 8.62 7.92
C LEU A 58 18.53 7.43 7.92
N SER A 59 18.64 6.72 6.80
CA SER A 59 19.57 5.61 6.61
C SER A 59 21.01 6.05 6.82
N GLN A 60 21.40 7.20 6.25
CA GLN A 60 22.74 7.75 6.43
C GLN A 60 23.00 8.15 7.88
N TYR A 61 22.04 8.84 8.52
CA TYR A 61 22.14 9.18 9.95
C TYR A 61 22.35 7.96 10.84
N ILE A 62 21.61 6.86 10.61
CA ILE A 62 21.76 5.62 11.38
C ILE A 62 23.15 5.01 11.16
N LYS A 63 23.65 4.97 9.91
CA LYS A 63 25.00 4.46 9.59
C LYS A 63 26.10 5.28 10.25
N ASP A 64 26.00 6.60 10.19
CA ASP A 64 26.99 7.50 10.79
C ASP A 64 27.03 7.33 12.30
N LYS A 65 25.85 7.23 12.94
CA LYS A 65 25.76 6.97 14.38
C LYS A 65 26.21 5.58 14.80
N ALA A 66 26.06 4.57 13.97
CA ALA A 66 26.58 3.23 14.23
C ALA A 66 28.11 3.17 14.19
N ASN A 67 28.75 4.04 13.41
CA ASN A 67 30.21 4.12 13.28
C ASN A 67 30.87 5.09 14.27
N ASP A 68 30.08 5.91 14.98
CA ASP A 68 30.57 6.86 15.96
C ASP A 68 31.06 6.12 17.22
N THR A 69 32.38 6.06 17.40
CA THR A 69 33.03 5.38 18.54
C THR A 69 32.90 6.15 19.86
N GLN A 70 32.44 7.40 19.82
CA GLN A 70 32.20 8.23 21.01
C GLN A 70 30.75 8.18 21.49
N GLY A 71 29.83 7.67 20.65
CA GLY A 71 28.41 7.60 20.91
C GLY A 71 27.97 6.26 21.52
N GLY A 72 26.95 6.31 22.38
CA GLY A 72 26.26 5.11 22.85
C GLY A 72 25.44 4.42 21.75
N ARG A 73 24.89 3.24 22.05
CA ARG A 73 24.04 2.47 21.13
C ARG A 73 22.79 3.26 20.74
N LEU A 74 22.59 3.47 19.43
CA LEU A 74 21.36 4.08 18.89
C LEU A 74 20.14 3.17 19.16
N THR A 75 19.10 3.72 19.77
CA THR A 75 17.84 3.01 20.09
C THR A 75 16.69 3.44 19.18
N GLY A 76 15.60 2.68 19.16
CA GLY A 76 14.38 3.06 18.44
C GLY A 76 13.79 4.39 18.92
N ALA A 77 13.98 4.75 20.20
CA ALA A 77 13.56 6.04 20.74
C ALA A 77 14.38 7.20 20.15
N ASP A 78 15.68 7.01 19.96
CA ASP A 78 16.56 8.02 19.33
C ASP A 78 16.19 8.24 17.86
N ILE A 79 15.90 7.14 17.14
CA ILE A 79 15.43 7.19 15.75
C ILE A 79 14.08 7.90 15.67
N HIS A 80 13.14 7.61 16.58
CA HIS A 80 11.86 8.33 16.65
C HIS A 80 12.07 9.82 16.88
N ALA A 81 12.89 10.19 17.86
CA ALA A 81 13.18 11.59 18.17
C ALA A 81 13.80 12.33 16.97
N TYR A 82 14.70 11.67 16.24
CA TYR A 82 15.27 12.21 15.01
C TYR A 82 14.21 12.42 13.93
N ILE A 83 13.36 11.42 13.67
CA ILE A 83 12.29 11.52 12.66
C ILE A 83 11.31 12.66 13.00
N VAL A 84 10.91 12.79 14.26
CA VAL A 84 10.03 13.88 14.71
C VAL A 84 10.72 15.22 14.53
N LYS A 85 11.99 15.33 14.91
CA LYS A 85 12.74 16.59 14.85
C LYS A 85 13.00 17.05 13.41
N GLU A 86 13.45 16.15 12.53
CA GLU A 86 13.91 16.50 11.19
C GLU A 86 12.79 16.47 10.14
N PHE A 87 11.79 15.60 10.32
CA PHE A 87 10.73 15.39 9.33
C PHE A 87 9.32 15.76 9.84
N GLY A 88 9.17 16.11 11.13
CA GLY A 88 7.87 16.43 11.73
C GLY A 88 6.90 15.24 11.77
N GLN A 89 7.39 14.02 11.52
CA GLN A 89 6.56 12.85 11.36
C GLN A 89 6.53 12.01 12.63
N HIS A 90 5.33 11.54 12.97
CA HIS A 90 5.13 10.66 14.11
C HIS A 90 4.87 9.24 13.63
N TYR A 91 5.73 8.32 14.07
CA TYR A 91 5.59 6.88 13.86
C TYR A 91 5.11 6.23 15.16
N HIS A 92 4.38 5.13 15.04
CA HIS A 92 4.17 4.26 16.20
C HIS A 92 5.52 3.61 16.58
N PRO A 93 5.84 3.42 17.87
CA PRO A 93 7.10 2.79 18.29
C PRO A 93 7.39 1.45 17.58
N ASP A 94 6.36 0.60 17.42
CA ASP A 94 6.48 -0.69 16.71
C ASP A 94 6.78 -0.57 15.22
N SER A 95 6.63 0.62 14.62
CA SER A 95 6.95 0.86 13.21
C SER A 95 8.42 1.26 12.99
N ILE A 96 9.20 1.38 14.07
CA ILE A 96 10.61 1.80 14.06
C ILE A 96 11.56 0.64 14.37
N TYR A 97 11.10 -0.33 15.17
CA TYR A 97 11.81 -1.59 15.44
C TYR A 97 11.70 -2.56 14.25
#